data_AF-A0A0R1UWJ4-F1
#
_entry.id   AF-A0A0R1UWJ4-F1
#
_cell.length_a   1.000
_cell.length_b   1.000
_cell.length_c   1.000
_cell.angle_alpha   90.00
_cell.angle_beta   90.00
_cell.angle_gamma   90.00
#
_symmetry.space_group_name_H-M   'P 1'
#
loop_
_entity.id
_entity.type
_entity.pdbx_description
1 polymer ?
#
loop_
_entity_poly.entity_id
_entity_poly.type
_entity_poly.pdbx_seq_one_letter_code
_entity_poly.pdbx_strand_id
1 'polypeptide(L)'
;MLKDTYEQVDGKSLTQAMIISKAVDDVSVLKRWDKVVNDNSVKGKELEKITDKDLRIRVQLSPQTQEKIQNYKYYFPQLVGTRSVTLGVALKFIFKGALLMRDDATLVDFQSRDVDSIIDSCKYKLAELIAPTNKVAFEAIFSEMKNEITSLKK
;
A
#
# COMPACT_ATOMS: atom_id res chain seq x y z
N MET A 1 9.20 7.48 14.37
CA MET A 1 9.86 6.78 13.25
C MET A 1 9.02 6.82 11.99
N LEU A 2 7.87 6.14 11.86
CA LEU A 2 7.06 6.25 10.63
C LEU A 2 6.63 7.70 10.33
N LYS A 3 6.23 8.44 11.37
CA LYS A 3 6.02 9.89 11.32
C LYS A 3 7.26 10.60 10.78
N ASP A 4 8.39 10.50 11.48
CA ASP A 4 9.65 11.15 11.09
C ASP A 4 10.08 10.80 9.67
N THR A 5 9.93 9.55 9.24
CA THR A 5 10.22 9.10 7.88
C THR A 5 9.30 9.78 6.87
N TYR A 6 7.99 9.85 7.14
CA TYR A 6 7.07 10.57 6.25
C TYR A 6 7.30 12.07 6.26
N GLU A 7 7.60 12.67 7.41
CA GLU A 7 7.89 14.11 7.51
C GLU A 7 9.20 14.48 6.80
N GLN A 8 10.22 13.61 6.85
CA GLN A 8 11.45 13.77 6.08
C GLN A 8 11.21 13.68 4.58
N VAL A 9 10.39 12.74 4.12
CA VAL A 9 10.05 12.58 2.70
C VAL A 9 9.17 13.73 2.19
N ASP A 10 8.18 14.14 2.99
CA ASP A 10 7.19 15.15 2.57
C ASP A 10 7.64 16.59 2.88
N GLY A 11 8.76 16.78 3.59
CA GLY A 11 9.33 18.08 3.94
C GLY A 11 8.45 18.94 4.85
N LYS A 12 7.47 18.33 5.55
CA LYS A 12 6.48 19.03 6.38
C LYS A 12 6.04 18.18 7.57
N SER A 13 5.56 18.84 8.62
CA SER A 13 4.93 18.18 9.76
C SER A 13 3.62 17.52 9.35
N LEU A 14 3.39 16.30 9.82
CA LEU A 14 2.22 15.48 9.51
C LEU A 14 1.40 15.20 10.76
N THR A 15 0.09 15.28 10.60
CA THR A 15 -0.87 14.90 11.65
C THR A 15 -0.99 13.38 11.75
N GLN A 16 -1.48 12.88 12.88
CA GLN A 16 -1.74 11.45 13.07
C GLN A 16 -2.68 10.89 11.98
N ALA A 17 -3.70 11.65 11.57
CA ALA A 17 -4.62 11.24 10.51
C ALA A 17 -3.91 11.06 9.17
N MET A 18 -3.03 12.00 8.81
CA MET A 18 -2.26 11.93 7.56
C MET A 18 -1.32 10.73 7.55
N ILE A 19 -0.67 10.45 8.68
CA ILE A 19 0.23 9.29 8.82
C ILE A 19 -0.55 7.98 8.67
N ILE A 20 -1.71 7.86 9.33
CA ILE A 20 -2.56 6.67 9.21
C ILE A 20 -3.04 6.49 7.77
N SER A 21 -3.58 7.53 7.14
CA SER A 21 -4.05 7.46 5.76
C SER A 21 -2.93 7.06 4.81
N LYS A 22 -1.75 7.68 4.93
CA LYS A 22 -0.60 7.37 4.08
C LYS A 22 -0.11 5.93 4.27
N ALA A 23 0.01 5.47 5.51
CA ALA A 23 0.41 4.10 5.78
C ALA A 23 -0.59 3.07 5.23
N VAL A 24 -1.90 3.33 5.36
CA VAL A 24 -2.95 2.48 4.81
C VAL A 24 -2.87 2.39 3.27
N ASP A 25 -2.57 3.51 2.62
CA ASP A 25 -2.41 3.55 1.17
C ASP A 25 -1.10 2.87 0.72
N ASP A 26 0.00 3.10 1.42
CA ASP A 26 1.30 2.47 1.13
C ASP A 26 1.20 0.94 1.20
N VAL A 27 0.59 0.38 2.24
CA VAL A 27 0.46 -1.08 2.38
C VAL A 27 -0.59 -1.71 1.46
N SER A 28 -1.34 -0.92 0.68
CA SER A 28 -2.33 -1.48 -0.26
C SER A 28 -1.70 -2.36 -1.35
N VAL A 29 -0.41 -2.15 -1.64
CA VAL A 29 0.36 -2.96 -2.60
C VAL A 29 1.04 -4.16 -1.94
N LEU A 30 1.00 -4.28 -0.60
CA LEU A 30 1.58 -5.38 0.14
C LEU A 30 0.77 -6.67 -0.08
N LYS A 31 1.47 -7.75 -0.44
CA LYS A 31 0.86 -9.06 -0.69
C LYS A 31 1.35 -10.13 0.29
N ARG A 32 2.61 -10.05 0.72
CA ARG A 32 3.24 -11.01 1.64
C ARG A 32 3.01 -10.63 3.10
N TRP A 33 1.75 -10.53 3.49
CA TRP A 33 1.39 -10.22 4.88
C TRP A 33 1.83 -11.30 5.87
N ASP A 34 1.96 -12.56 5.41
CA ASP A 34 2.58 -13.66 6.15
C ASP A 34 4.01 -13.31 6.61
N LYS A 35 4.82 -12.75 5.70
CA LYS A 35 6.18 -12.32 6.01
C LYS A 35 6.16 -11.15 6.98
N VAL A 36 5.30 -10.14 6.75
CA VAL A 36 5.20 -8.97 7.63
C VAL A 36 4.77 -9.33 9.05
N VAL A 37 3.79 -10.23 9.20
CA VAL A 37 3.33 -10.66 10.53
C VAL A 37 4.43 -11.43 11.26
N ASN A 38 5.10 -12.36 10.57
CA ASN A 38 6.10 -13.26 11.16
C ASN A 38 7.53 -12.67 11.24
N ASP A 39 7.78 -11.53 10.59
CA ASP A 39 9.08 -10.87 10.60
C ASP A 39 9.46 -10.45 12.03
N ASN A 40 10.62 -10.89 12.50
CA ASN A 40 11.18 -10.48 13.79
C ASN A 40 12.40 -9.56 13.62
N SER A 41 12.72 -9.17 12.38
CA SER A 41 13.88 -8.33 12.04
C SER A 41 13.64 -6.87 12.41
N VAL A 42 12.38 -6.41 12.32
CA VAL A 42 11.91 -5.21 13.05
C VAL A 42 11.85 -5.56 14.54
N LYS A 43 13.01 -5.66 15.18
CA LYS A 43 13.14 -5.96 16.60
C LYS A 43 12.36 -4.92 17.40
N GLY A 44 11.82 -5.37 18.54
CA GLY A 44 10.96 -4.64 19.47
C GLY A 44 11.22 -3.14 19.58
N LYS A 45 12.47 -2.65 19.58
CA LYS A 45 12.80 -1.21 19.72
C LYS A 45 12.17 -0.25 18.69
N GLU A 46 11.78 -0.69 17.49
CA GLU A 46 11.15 0.17 16.48
C GLU A 46 9.62 0.14 16.54
N LEU A 47 9.04 -1.02 16.88
CA LEU A 47 7.61 -1.22 17.12
C LEU A 47 7.18 -0.80 18.55
N GLU A 48 8.08 -0.86 19.54
CA GLU A 48 7.89 -0.37 20.92
C GLU A 48 7.82 1.16 20.97
N LYS A 49 8.36 1.84 19.94
CA LYS A 49 8.18 3.29 19.76
C LYS A 49 6.82 3.66 19.18
N ILE A 50 6.06 2.69 18.64
CA ILE A 50 4.63 2.90 18.38
C ILE A 50 3.95 2.82 19.73
N THR A 51 3.75 3.99 20.33
CA THR A 51 3.15 4.07 21.65
C THR A 51 1.68 3.67 21.60
N ASP A 52 1.10 3.25 22.72
CA ASP A 52 -0.34 3.01 22.82
C ASP A 52 -1.19 4.22 22.39
N LYS A 53 -0.62 5.43 22.40
CA LYS A 53 -1.27 6.64 21.87
C LYS A 53 -1.36 6.62 20.36
N ASP A 54 -0.33 6.13 19.67
CA ASP A 54 -0.30 6.02 18.20
C ASP A 54 -1.29 4.97 17.68
N LEU A 55 -1.52 3.92 18.49
CA LEU A 55 -2.47 2.84 18.21
C LEU A 55 -3.94 3.21 18.51
N ARG A 56 -4.17 4.33 19.21
CA ARG A 56 -5.52 4.88 19.43
C ARG A 56 -5.80 5.91 18.34
N ILE A 57 -6.76 5.60 17.47
CA ILE A 57 -7.31 6.57 16.52
C ILE A 57 -8.10 7.61 17.32
N ARG A 58 -7.47 8.72 17.70
CA ARG A 58 -8.11 9.87 18.37
C ARG A 58 -8.50 10.97 17.39
N VAL A 59 -8.37 10.70 16.10
CA VAL A 59 -8.54 11.64 15.01
C VAL A 59 -9.64 11.14 14.08
N GLN A 60 -10.39 12.06 13.50
CA GLN A 60 -11.36 11.72 12.49
C GLN A 60 -10.63 11.33 11.20
N LEU A 61 -10.82 10.09 10.76
CA LEU A 61 -10.30 9.58 9.50
C LEU A 61 -11.39 9.67 8.43
N SER A 62 -10.97 9.69 7.16
CA SER A 62 -11.93 9.58 6.06
C SER A 62 -12.69 8.24 6.14
N PRO A 63 -13.95 8.18 5.67
CA PRO A 63 -14.71 6.93 5.63
C PRO A 63 -13.97 5.81 4.89
N GLN A 64 -13.30 6.15 3.78
CA GLN A 64 -12.51 5.20 2.99
C GLN A 64 -11.32 4.63 3.78
N THR A 65 -10.59 5.48 4.52
CA THR A 65 -9.47 5.00 5.35
C THR A 65 -9.97 4.10 6.47
N GLN A 66 -11.11 4.43 7.10
CA GLN A 66 -11.73 3.60 8.14
C GLN A 66 -12.14 2.24 7.61
N GLU A 67 -12.78 2.20 6.44
CA GLU A 67 -13.18 0.96 5.78
C GLU A 67 -11.98 0.06 5.48
N LYS A 68 -10.90 0.61 4.90
CA LYS A 68 -9.67 -0.14 4.64
C LYS A 68 -9.07 -0.73 5.94
N ILE A 69 -9.00 0.04 7.02
CA ILE A 69 -8.51 -0.45 8.31
C ILE A 69 -9.41 -1.57 8.85
N GLN A 70 -10.73 -1.43 8.69
CA GLN A 70 -11.68 -2.44 9.12
C GLN A 70 -11.53 -3.73 8.31
N ASN A 71 -11.28 -3.66 7.00
CA ASN A 71 -10.97 -4.81 6.16
C ASN A 71 -9.71 -5.54 6.65
N TYR A 72 -8.65 -4.81 6.99
CA TYR A 72 -7.45 -5.40 7.59
C TYR A 72 -7.72 -6.07 8.94
N LYS A 73 -8.58 -5.49 9.78
CA LYS A 73 -8.99 -6.08 11.06
C LYS A 73 -9.71 -7.43 10.88
N TYR A 74 -10.43 -7.63 9.78
CA TYR A 74 -11.04 -8.92 9.44
C TYR A 74 -10.04 -9.90 8.83
N TYR A 75 -9.04 -9.39 8.11
CA TYR A 75 -8.05 -10.20 7.41
C TYR A 75 -6.95 -10.75 8.33
N PHE A 76 -6.35 -9.91 9.18
CA PHE A 76 -5.21 -10.30 10.00
C PHE A 76 -5.43 -11.46 10.98
N PRO A 77 -6.61 -11.67 11.62
CA PRO A 77 -6.82 -12.80 12.52
C PRO A 77 -6.46 -14.15 11.89
N GLN A 78 -6.70 -14.29 10.58
CA GLN A 78 -6.38 -15.49 9.81
C GLN A 78 -4.86 -15.75 9.70
N LEU A 79 -4.05 -14.70 9.76
CA LEU A 79 -2.59 -14.78 9.66
C LEU A 79 -1.91 -15.03 11.02
N VAL A 80 -2.47 -14.47 12.10
CA VAL A 80 -1.94 -14.66 13.47
C VAL A 80 -2.54 -15.86 14.20
N GLY A 81 -3.52 -16.55 13.62
CA GLY A 81 -4.18 -17.70 14.24
C GLY A 81 -5.10 -17.32 15.41
N THR A 82 -5.71 -16.14 15.37
CA THR A 82 -6.66 -15.67 16.40
C THR A 82 -8.05 -15.49 15.83
N ARG A 83 -9.08 -15.46 16.69
CA ARG A 83 -10.47 -15.20 16.26
C ARG A 83 -10.71 -13.75 15.84
N SER A 84 -9.95 -12.83 16.43
CA SER A 84 -10.06 -11.41 16.13
C SER A 84 -8.76 -10.68 16.50
N VAL A 85 -8.60 -9.48 15.95
CA VAL A 85 -7.57 -8.53 16.35
C VAL A 85 -8.21 -7.21 16.73
N THR A 86 -7.59 -6.48 17.65
CA THR A 86 -8.03 -5.12 18.00
C THR A 86 -7.65 -4.15 16.89
N LEU A 87 -8.28 -2.98 16.87
CA LEU A 87 -7.94 -1.91 15.93
C LEU A 87 -6.47 -1.49 16.05
N GLY A 88 -5.96 -1.41 17.29
CA GLY A 88 -4.55 -1.10 17.56
C GLY A 88 -3.62 -2.18 17.01
N VAL A 89 -3.97 -3.47 17.13
CA VAL A 89 -3.17 -4.55 16.54
C VAL A 89 -3.18 -4.47 15.00
N ALA A 90 -4.33 -4.16 14.39
CA ALA A 90 -4.41 -3.97 12.95
C ALA A 90 -3.53 -2.79 12.48
N LEU A 91 -3.60 -1.64 13.15
CA LEU A 91 -2.73 -0.50 12.87
C LEU A 91 -1.25 -0.83 13.07
N LYS A 92 -0.91 -1.61 14.10
CA LYS A 92 0.47 -2.05 14.33
C LYS A 92 1.01 -2.84 13.13
N PHE A 93 0.22 -3.76 12.57
CA PHE A 93 0.63 -4.49 11.37
C PHE A 93 0.71 -3.60 10.13
N ILE A 94 -0.22 -2.66 9.95
CA ILE A 94 -0.18 -1.67 8.86
C ILE A 94 1.10 -0.83 8.93
N PHE A 95 1.44 -0.29 10.09
CA PHE A 95 2.66 0.49 10.27
C PHE A 95 3.92 -0.35 10.10
N LYS A 96 3.91 -1.58 10.62
CA LYS A 96 5.01 -2.53 10.40
C LYS A 96 5.21 -2.82 8.91
N GLY A 97 4.13 -3.07 8.18
CA GLY A 97 4.16 -3.27 6.73
C GLY A 97 4.72 -2.06 5.99
N ALA A 98 4.25 -0.85 6.32
CA ALA A 98 4.72 0.38 5.70
C ALA A 98 6.22 0.66 5.95
N LEU A 99 6.75 0.28 7.12
CA LEU A 99 8.18 0.35 7.41
C LEU A 99 8.96 -0.69 6.61
N LEU A 100 8.57 -1.96 6.73
CA LEU A 100 9.27 -3.07 6.12
C LEU A 100 9.32 -2.99 4.58
N MET A 101 8.26 -2.51 3.93
CA MET A 101 8.22 -2.35 2.47
C MET A 101 9.23 -1.35 1.92
N ARG A 102 9.77 -0.46 2.75
CA ARG A 102 10.83 0.47 2.33
C ARG A 102 12.17 -0.21 2.20
N ASP A 103 12.41 -1.21 3.05
CA ASP A 103 13.70 -1.87 3.18
C ASP A 103 13.72 -3.25 2.49
N ASP A 104 12.55 -3.85 2.26
CA ASP A 104 12.40 -5.17 1.63
C ASP A 104 11.38 -5.15 0.47
N ALA A 105 11.90 -5.02 -0.74
CA ALA A 105 11.12 -5.07 -1.98
C ALA A 105 10.46 -6.43 -2.23
N THR A 106 10.86 -7.51 -1.55
CA THR A 106 10.29 -8.86 -1.71
C THR A 106 8.95 -9.07 -0.97
N LEU A 107 8.53 -8.06 -0.20
CA LEU A 107 7.25 -8.04 0.50
C LEU A 107 6.11 -7.58 -0.40
N VAL A 108 6.45 -6.68 -1.32
CA VAL A 108 5.63 -6.37 -2.47
C VAL A 108 5.83 -7.53 -3.43
N ASP A 109 4.77 -8.26 -3.73
CA ASP A 109 4.84 -9.22 -4.81
C ASP A 109 4.86 -8.38 -6.10
N PHE A 110 6.05 -7.93 -6.48
CA PHE A 110 6.41 -8.06 -7.87
C PHE A 110 6.47 -9.58 -8.12
N GLN A 111 5.31 -10.26 -8.21
CA GLN A 111 5.15 -11.09 -9.40
C GLN A 111 5.65 -10.15 -10.47
N SER A 112 6.74 -10.51 -11.14
CA SER A 112 7.23 -9.79 -12.30
C SER A 112 5.97 -9.47 -13.09
N ARG A 113 5.42 -8.27 -12.91
CA ARG A 113 4.32 -7.82 -13.71
C ARG A 113 5.10 -7.59 -14.96
N ASP A 114 5.11 -8.60 -15.81
CA ASP A 114 5.77 -8.46 -17.07
C ASP A 114 5.21 -7.16 -17.63
N VAL A 115 6.09 -6.37 -18.23
CA VAL A 115 5.79 -5.00 -18.64
C VAL A 115 4.47 -4.97 -19.42
N ASP A 116 4.14 -6.03 -20.16
CA ASP A 116 2.85 -6.18 -20.84
C ASP A 116 1.66 -6.18 -19.88
N SER A 117 1.71 -6.90 -18.76
CA SER A 117 0.65 -6.91 -17.74
C SER A 117 0.46 -5.55 -17.03
N ILE A 118 1.53 -4.76 -16.87
CA ILE A 118 1.44 -3.39 -16.35
C ILE A 118 0.76 -2.50 -17.38
N ILE A 119 1.24 -2.55 -18.62
CA ILE A 119 0.72 -1.77 -19.73
C ILE A 119 -0.76 -2.09 -19.93
N ASP A 120 -1.15 -3.36 -19.92
CA ASP A 120 -2.54 -3.76 -20.12
C ASP A 120 -3.44 -3.28 -18.97
N SER A 121 -2.99 -3.38 -17.72
CA SER A 121 -3.73 -2.82 -16.57
C SER A 121 -3.94 -1.31 -16.68
N CYS A 122 -2.93 -0.57 -17.15
CA CYS A 122 -3.05 0.87 -17.42
C CYS A 122 -4.03 1.15 -18.56
N LYS A 123 -4.02 0.34 -19.63
CA LYS A 123 -4.97 0.47 -20.74
C LYS A 123 -6.42 0.40 -20.25
N TYR A 124 -6.75 -0.59 -19.43
CA TYR A 124 -8.11 -0.77 -18.91
C TYR A 124 -8.57 0.44 -18.09
N LYS A 125 -7.73 0.90 -17.15
CA LYS A 125 -8.06 2.06 -16.30
C LYS A 125 -8.23 3.35 -17.11
N LEU A 126 -7.37 3.57 -18.10
CA LEU A 126 -7.46 4.75 -18.96
C LEU A 126 -8.69 4.66 -19.87
N ALA A 127 -9.02 3.49 -20.42
CA ALA A 127 -10.16 3.31 -21.30
C ALA A 127 -11.51 3.64 -20.62
N GLU A 128 -11.62 3.43 -19.30
CA GLU A 128 -12.80 3.82 -18.51
C GLU A 128 -12.97 5.35 -18.41
N LEU A 129 -11.90 6.12 -18.58
CA LEU A 129 -11.90 7.59 -18.49
C LEU A 129 -12.07 8.27 -19.85
N ILE A 130 -12.02 7.52 -20.95
CA ILE A 130 -12.05 8.06 -22.31
C ILE A 130 -13.48 8.08 -22.85
N ALA A 131 -13.88 9.24 -23.37
CA ALA A 131 -15.17 9.41 -24.05
C ALA A 131 -15.30 8.46 -25.27
N PRO A 132 -16.49 7.92 -25.57
CA PRO A 132 -16.69 6.95 -26.65
C PRO A 132 -16.13 7.40 -28.01
N THR A 133 -16.25 8.69 -28.35
CA THR A 133 -15.75 9.28 -29.59
C THR A 133 -14.24 9.18 -29.74
N ASN A 134 -13.51 9.10 -28.63
CA ASN A 134 -12.05 9.13 -28.59
C ASN A 134 -11.45 7.74 -28.41
N LYS A 135 -12.27 6.68 -28.23
CA LYS A 135 -11.79 5.31 -27.97
C LYS A 135 -10.88 4.79 -29.09
N VAL A 136 -11.25 5.02 -30.35
CA VAL A 136 -10.46 4.57 -31.51
C VAL A 136 -9.08 5.23 -31.53
N ALA A 137 -9.02 6.56 -31.32
CA ALA A 137 -7.76 7.29 -31.28
C ALA A 137 -6.89 6.85 -30.08
N PHE A 138 -7.51 6.63 -28.92
CA PHE A 138 -6.83 6.11 -27.73
C PHE A 138 -6.21 4.72 -28.00
N GLU A 139 -6.97 3.79 -28.59
CA GLU A 139 -6.47 2.44 -28.87
C GLU A 139 -5.29 2.45 -29.83
N ALA A 140 -5.31 3.32 -30.85
CA ALA A 140 -4.22 3.48 -31.80
C ALA A 140 -2.94 3.98 -31.10
N ILE A 141 -3.04 5.11 -30.38
CA ILE A 141 -1.89 5.73 -29.68
C ILE A 141 -1.34 4.80 -28.61
N PHE A 142 -2.21 4.13 -27.85
CA PHE A 142 -1.79 3.23 -26.79
C PHE A 142 -1.07 2.00 -27.35
N SER A 143 -1.50 1.49 -28.50
CA SER A 143 -0.86 0.36 -29.18
C SER A 143 0.51 0.74 -29.75
N GLU A 144 0.64 1.93 -30.32
CA GLU A 144 1.92 2.49 -30.77
C GLU A 144 2.92 2.61 -29.61
N MET A 145 2.50 3.24 -28.51
CA MET A 145 3.31 3.33 -27.28
C MET A 145 3.73 1.95 -26.74
N LYS A 146 2.80 0.98 -26.69
CA LYS A 146 3.13 -0.39 -26.25
C LYS A 146 4.21 -1.01 -27.14
N ASN A 147 4.07 -0.89 -28.46
CA ASN A 147 5.03 -1.43 -29.41
C ASN A 147 6.41 -0.79 -29.28
N GLU A 148 6.48 0.54 -29.11
CA GLU A 148 7.73 1.25 -28.87
C GLU A 148 8.43 0.74 -27.60
N ILE A 149 7.71 0.68 -26.48
CA ILE A 149 8.26 0.21 -25.20
C ILE A 149 8.74 -1.24 -25.31
N THR A 150 7.97 -2.12 -25.96
CA THR A 150 8.35 -3.53 -26.12
C THR A 150 9.54 -3.70 -27.08
N SER A 151 9.68 -2.84 -28.08
CA SER A 151 10.83 -2.87 -29.01
C SER A 151 12.16 -2.52 -28.35
N LEU A 152 12.13 -1.74 -27.28
CA LEU A 152 13.31 -1.32 -26.49
C LEU A 152 13.81 -2.40 -25.52
N LYS A 153 13.09 -3.53 -25.38
CA LYS A 153 13.50 -4.68 -24.54
C LYS A 153 14.50 -5.62 -25.23
N LYS A 154 14.92 -5.36 -26.48
CA LYS A 154 15.96 -6.12 -27.18
C LYS A 154 17.34 -5.77 -26.67
#